data_AF-A0A7J9W7U9-F1
#
_entry.id   AF-A0A7J9W7U9-F1
#
_cell.length_a   1.000
_cell.length_b   1.000
_cell.length_c   1.000
_cell.angle_alpha   90.00
_cell.angle_beta   90.00
_cell.angle_gamma   90.00
#
_symmetry.space_group_name_H-M   'P 1'
#
loop_
_entity.id
_entity.type
_entity.pdbx_description
1 polymer ?
#
loop_
_entity_poly.entity_id
_entity_poly.type
_entity_poly.pdbx_seq_one_letter_code
_entity_poly.pdbx_strand_id
1 'polypeptide(L)' 'FRFGTAASKAFGTPGGGGSFGFADPDVGVGFAYAMNRTGVRLYDDPREVALRDALYRVVGGAPPAARAR' A
#
# COMPACT_ATOMS: atom_id res chain seq x y z
N PHE A 1 7.36 7.13 3.43
CA PHE A 1 6.46 6.12 2.83
C PHE A 1 5.78 5.36 3.97
N ARG A 2 4.48 5.04 3.88
CA ARG A 2 3.75 4.28 4.90
C ARG A 2 3.17 3.04 4.25
N PHE A 3 3.38 1.87 4.83
CA PHE A 3 2.87 0.61 4.31
C PHE A 3 1.38 0.41 4.65
N GLY A 4 1.02 0.53 5.93
CA GLY A 4 -0.33 0.26 6.44
C GLY A 4 -0.92 1.33 7.38
N THR A 5 -1.71 0.91 8.37
CA THR A 5 -2.45 1.79 9.32
C THR A 5 -1.53 2.59 10.25
N ALA A 6 -0.51 1.95 10.83
CA ALA A 6 0.46 2.60 11.71
C ALA A 6 1.86 2.68 11.08
N ALA A 7 2.60 3.75 11.41
CA ALA A 7 3.93 3.99 10.86
C ALA A 7 5.03 3.09 11.45
N SER A 8 4.80 2.43 12.59
CA SER A 8 5.85 1.74 13.35
C SER A 8 5.90 0.22 13.17
N LYS A 9 4.79 -0.43 12.78
CA LYS A 9 4.75 -1.90 12.70
C LYS A 9 4.52 -2.47 11.31
N ALA A 10 3.91 -1.71 10.40
CA ALA A 10 3.71 -2.18 9.03
C ALA A 10 5.05 -2.15 8.26
N PHE A 11 5.38 -3.24 7.57
CA PHE A 11 6.64 -3.39 6.85
C PHE A 11 6.41 -4.03 5.47
N GLY A 12 7.28 -3.72 4.51
CA GLY A 12 7.13 -4.21 3.15
C GLY A 12 8.17 -3.63 2.19
N THR A 13 7.90 -3.73 0.90
CA THR A 13 8.75 -3.15 -0.14
C THR A 13 7.93 -2.67 -1.34
N PRO A 14 8.23 -1.47 -1.87
CA PRO A 14 7.85 -1.14 -3.24
C PRO A 14 8.77 -1.86 -4.23
N GLY A 15 8.25 -2.06 -5.44
CA GLY A 15 8.98 -2.60 -6.57
C GLY A 15 8.97 -1.63 -7.76
N GLY A 16 10.12 -1.54 -8.43
CA GLY A 16 10.27 -0.73 -9.63
C GLY A 16 9.25 -1.11 -10.69
N GLY A 17 8.56 -0.12 -11.24
CA GLY A 17 7.45 -0.34 -12.18
C GLY A 17 6.06 -0.18 -11.56
N GLY A 18 5.94 -0.16 -10.23
CA GLY A 18 4.69 0.07 -9.49
C GLY A 18 4.14 -1.15 -8.74
N SER A 19 4.94 -2.22 -8.59
CA SER A 19 4.54 -3.37 -7.77
C SER A 19 4.74 -3.02 -6.30
N PHE A 20 3.99 -3.67 -5.42
CA PHE A 20 3.99 -3.30 -4.02
C PHE A 20 3.56 -4.48 -3.15
N GLY A 21 4.23 -4.68 -2.02
CA GLY A 21 3.82 -5.70 -1.04
C GLY A 21 4.18 -5.30 0.37
N PHE A 22 3.31 -5.63 1.33
CA PHE A 22 3.52 -5.34 2.75
C PHE A 22 2.70 -6.25 3.67
N ALA A 23 3.05 -6.22 4.96
CA ALA A 23 2.27 -6.75 6.06
C ALA A 23 1.97 -5.64 7.08
N ASP A 24 0.78 -5.66 7.65
CA ASP A 24 0.33 -4.77 8.73
C ASP A 24 -0.17 -5.62 9.92
N PRO A 25 0.71 -5.87 10.91
CA PRO A 25 0.38 -6.66 12.09
C PRO A 25 -0.71 -6.04 12.98
N ASP A 26 -0.93 -4.73 12.92
CA ASP A 26 -1.90 -4.08 13.81
C ASP A 26 -3.35 -4.42 13.41
N VAL A 27 -3.58 -4.75 12.13
CA VAL A 27 -4.88 -5.21 11.62
C VAL A 27 -4.86 -6.66 11.11
N GLY A 28 -3.72 -7.35 11.21
CA GLY A 28 -3.58 -8.74 10.75
C GLY A 28 -3.69 -8.93 9.23
N VAL A 29 -3.23 -7.96 8.44
CA VAL A 29 -3.39 -7.95 6.97
C VAL A 29 -2.07 -8.12 6.26
N GLY A 30 -2.06 -8.94 5.20
CA GLY A 30 -1.04 -8.95 4.16
C GLY A 30 -1.63 -8.46 2.84
N PHE A 31 -0.85 -7.71 2.06
CA PHE A 31 -1.27 -7.18 0.75
C PHE A 31 -0.15 -7.28 -0.27
N ALA A 32 -0.51 -7.61 -1.50
CA ALA A 32 0.39 -7.59 -2.64
C ALA A 32 -0.34 -7.13 -3.90
N TYR A 33 0.32 -6.25 -4.65
CA TYR A 33 -0.06 -5.84 -6.00
C TYR A 33 1.09 -6.14 -6.97
N ALA A 34 0.80 -6.96 -7.96
CA ALA A 34 1.71 -7.34 -9.04
C ALA A 34 1.07 -7.07 -10.39
N MET A 35 1.85 -6.60 -11.34
CA MET A 35 1.38 -6.13 -12.65
C MET A 35 2.49 -6.22 -13.69
N ASN A 36 2.10 -6.29 -14.95
CA ASN A 36 3.01 -6.37 -16.10
C ASN A 36 3.17 -5.05 -16.87
N ARG A 37 2.25 -4.09 -16.68
CA ARG A 37 2.38 -2.74 -17.22
C ARG A 37 3.17 -1.87 -16.24
N THR A 38 4.43 -1.57 -16.57
CA THR A 38 5.30 -0.77 -15.73
C THR A 38 4.96 0.72 -15.81
N GLY A 39 5.09 1.41 -14.69
CA GLY A 39 5.08 2.87 -14.57
C GLY A 39 6.42 3.38 -14.04
N VAL A 40 6.55 4.71 -13.95
CA VAL A 40 7.78 5.37 -13.50
C VAL A 40 7.78 5.75 -12.02
N ARG A 41 6.69 5.47 -11.29
CA ARG A 41 6.54 5.80 -9.87
C ARG A 41 7.14 4.69 -9.02
N LEU A 42 8.15 5.02 -8.22
CA LEU A 42 8.73 4.10 -7.24
C LEU A 42 7.84 3.92 -6.01
N TYR A 43 7.08 4.94 -5.63
CA TYR A 43 6.19 4.94 -4.48
C TYR A 43 4.79 5.39 -4.91
N ASP A 44 3.77 4.88 -4.21
CA ASP A 44 2.37 5.29 -4.35
C ASP A 44 1.91 5.27 -5.82
N ASP A 45 2.10 4.12 -6.47
CA ASP A 45 1.50 3.88 -7.79
C ASP A 45 -0.03 3.99 -7.63
N PRO A 46 -0.71 4.84 -8.41
CA PRO A 46 -2.14 5.09 -8.20
C PRO A 46 -2.99 3.83 -8.30
N ARG A 47 -2.51 2.79 -9.00
CA ARG A 47 -3.20 1.51 -9.14
C ARG A 47 -3.10 0.69 -7.85
N GLU A 48 -1.92 0.62 -7.23
CA GLU A 48 -1.76 -0.09 -5.95
C GLU A 48 -2.47 0.66 -4.81
N VAL A 49 -2.34 1.99 -4.77
CA VAL A 49 -2.97 2.82 -3.74
C VAL A 49 -4.49 2.66 -3.74
N ALA A 50 -5.12 2.65 -4.92
CA ALA A 50 -6.56 2.47 -5.02
C ALA A 50 -7.05 1.14 -4.42
N LEU A 51 -6.30 0.06 -4.62
CA LEU A 51 -6.61 -1.26 -4.05
C LEU A 51 -6.33 -1.32 -2.55
N ARG A 52 -5.21 -0.72 -2.11
CA ARG A 52 -4.84 -0.61 -0.71
C ARG A 52 -5.85 0.21 0.10
N ASP A 53 -6.33 1.32 -0.44
CA ASP A 53 -7.38 2.13 0.16
C ASP A 53 -8.71 1.36 0.26
N ALA A 54 -9.08 0.63 -0.79
CA ALA A 54 -10.28 -0.21 -0.79
C ALA A 54 -10.21 -1.31 0.28
N LEU A 55 -9.05 -1.94 0.44
CA LEU A 55 -8.81 -2.94 1.49
C LEU A 55 -9.03 -2.35 2.89
N TYR A 56 -8.45 -1.18 3.18
CA TYR A 56 -8.57 -0.57 4.50
C TYR A 56 -9.99 -0.09 4.82
N ARG A 57 -10.76 0.36 3.83
CA ARG A 57 -12.19 0.64 4.01
C ARG A 57 -13.00 -0.58 4.47
N VAL A 58 -12.62 -1.79 4.04
CA VAL A 58 -13.33 -3.03 4.39
C VAL A 58 -12.89 -3.57 5.76
N VAL A 59 -11.59 -3.53 6.05
CA VAL A 59 -11.02 -4.07 7.30
C VAL A 59 -11.27 -3.14 8.50
N GLY A 60 -11.77 -1.92 8.27
CA GLY A 60 -12.03 -0.94 9.33
C GLY A 60 -10.75 -0.24 9.84
N GLY A 61 -9.64 -0.37 9.11
CA GLY A 61 -8.42 0.39 9.35
C GLY A 61 -8.49 1.77 8.69
N ALA A 62 -7.89 2.79 9.31
CA ALA A 62 -7.74 4.08 8.64
C ALA A 62 -6.80 3.94 7.44
N PRO A 63 -7.20 4.37 6.22
CA PRO A 63 -6.30 4.32 5.07
C PRO A 63 -5.04 5.17 5.35
N PRO A 64 -3.86 4.76 4.85
CA PRO A 64 -2.68 5.59 4.97
C PRO A 64 -2.98 6.95 4.32
N ALA A 65 -2.83 8.03 5.10
CA ALA A 65 -3.19 9.37 4.65
C ALA A 65 -2.59 9.67 3.25
N ALA A 66 -3.46 9.81 2.25
CA ALA A 66 -3.06 10.21 0.92
C ALA A 66 -2.34 11.56 1.02
N ARG A 67 -1.08 11.63 0.56
CA ARG A 67 -0.40 12.92 0.48
C ARG A 67 -1.12 13.77 -0.58
N ALA A 68 -1.58 14.94 -0.16
CA ALA A 68 -2.02 15.99 -1.09
C ALA A 68 -0.86 16.32 -2.05
N ARG A 69 -1.25 16.66 -3.29
CA ARG A 69 -0.40 16.89 -4.47
C ARG A 69 0.85 17.74 -4.22
#